data_AF-A0A354HUZ6-F1
#
_entry.id   AF-A0A354HUZ6-F1
#
_cell.length_a   1.000
_cell.length_b   1.000
_cell.length_c   1.000
_cell.angle_alpha   90.00
_cell.angle_beta   90.00
_cell.angle_gamma   90.00
#
_symmetry.space_group_name_H-M   'P 1'
#
loop_
_entity.id
_entity.type
_entity.pdbx_description
1 polymer ?
#
loop_
_entity_poly.entity_id
_entity_poly.type
_entity_poly.pdbx_seq_one_letter_code
_entity_poly.pdbx_strand_id
1 'polypeptide(L)' 'AVHAAALAGEGILVFREDVARHNAIDKLAGNLILAERDASSLCLLTSGRISAEVVRKAFRMGIGLLISRSAPTSLGVQMA' A
#
# COMPACT_ATOMS: atom_id res chain seq x y z
N ALA A 1 -13.11 12.05 7.75
CA ALA A 1 -12.06 12.04 6.70
C ALA A 1 -11.61 10.60 6.48
N VAL A 2 -11.39 10.19 5.23
CA VAL A 2 -10.99 8.81 4.88
C VAL A 2 -9.61 8.80 4.24
N HIS A 3 -8.94 7.66 4.32
CA HIS A 3 -7.72 7.34 3.60
C HIS A 3 -8.03 6.37 2.46
N ALA A 4 -7.50 6.70 1.29
CA ALA A 4 -7.49 5.84 0.11
C ALA A 4 -6.15 5.11 -0.03
N ALA A 5 -6.20 3.89 -0.55
CA ALA A 5 -5.07 3.11 -1.01
C ALA A 5 -5.43 2.34 -2.30
N ALA A 6 -4.45 2.12 -3.18
CA ALA A 6 -4.65 1.37 -4.41
C ALA A 6 -3.46 0.48 -4.79
N LEU A 7 -3.75 -0.61 -5.50
CA LEU A 7 -2.78 -1.39 -6.25
C LEU A 7 -2.84 -0.96 -7.71
N ALA A 8 -1.69 -0.63 -8.31
CA ALA A 8 -1.64 -0.18 -9.69
C ALA A 8 -0.48 -0.81 -10.47
N GLY A 9 -0.72 -1.06 -11.76
CA GLY A 9 0.27 -1.43 -12.78
C GLY A 9 0.21 -0.41 -13.91
N GLU A 10 -0.23 -0.82 -15.11
CA GLU A 10 -0.57 0.11 -16.21
C GLU A 10 -1.74 1.05 -15.89
N GLY A 11 -2.60 0.64 -14.94
CA GLY A 11 -3.68 1.43 -14.39
C GLY A 11 -4.00 0.99 -12.96
N ILE A 12 -5.01 1.59 -12.36
CA ILE A 12 -5.50 1.19 -11.03
C ILE A 12 -6.23 -0.15 -11.16
N LEU A 13 -5.70 -1.20 -10.53
CA LEU A 13 -6.34 -2.52 -10.48
C LEU A 13 -7.34 -2.63 -9.33
N VAL A 14 -6.98 -2.10 -8.16
CA VAL A 14 -7.77 -2.23 -6.94
C VAL A 14 -7.70 -0.92 -6.18
N PHE A 15 -8.83 -0.42 -5.73
CA PHE A 15 -8.94 0.78 -4.90
C PHE A 15 -9.74 0.48 -3.64
N ARG A 16 -9.27 0.94 -2.48
CA ARG A 16 -9.91 0.76 -1.19
C ARG A 16 -9.82 2.01 -0.33
N GLU A 17 -10.85 2.23 0.46
CA GLU A 17 -10.91 3.31 1.42
C GLU A 17 -11.20 2.78 2.82
N ASP A 18 -10.71 3.53 3.80
CA ASP A 18 -11.02 3.31 5.21
C ASP A 18 -10.79 4.58 6.02
N VAL A 19 -11.38 4.68 7.21
CA VAL A 19 -11.09 5.77 8.15
C VAL A 19 -9.62 5.70 8.60
N ALA A 20 -9.06 4.50 8.75
CA ALA A 20 -7.66 4.31 9.12
C ALA A 20 -6.79 3.89 7.92
N ARG A 21 -5.66 4.57 7.71
CA ARG A 21 -4.76 4.29 6.56
C ARG A 21 -4.26 2.85 6.50
N HIS A 22 -3.98 2.23 7.65
CA HIS A 22 -3.47 0.86 7.70
C HIS A 22 -4.54 -0.14 7.26
N ASN A 23 -5.81 0.11 7.60
CA ASN A 23 -6.94 -0.72 7.19
C ASN A 23 -7.19 -0.63 5.68
N ALA A 24 -7.04 0.57 5.09
CA ALA A 24 -7.17 0.72 3.63
C ALA A 24 -6.14 -0.17 2.89
N ILE A 25 -4.91 -0.25 3.41
CA ILE A 25 -3.85 -1.12 2.86
C ILE A 25 -4.13 -2.60 3.14
N ASP A 26 -4.60 -2.95 4.34
CA ASP A 26 -4.94 -4.34 4.69
C ASP A 26 -6.07 -4.90 3.81
N LYS A 27 -7.04 -4.05 3.42
CA LYS A 27 -8.07 -4.42 2.44
C LYS A 27 -7.49 -4.75 1.05
N LEU A 28 -6.38 -4.13 0.66
CA LEU A 28 -5.66 -4.47 -0.59
C LEU A 28 -4.92 -5.80 -0.43
N ALA A 29 -4.25 -6.01 0.70
CA ALA A 29 -3.59 -7.29 1.00
C ALA A 29 -4.59 -8.45 0.97
N GLY A 30 -5.75 -8.28 1.62
CA GLY A 30 -6.83 -9.26 1.55
C GLY A 30 -7.33 -9.51 0.13
N ASN A 31 -7.39 -8.47 -0.71
CA ASN A 31 -7.76 -8.64 -2.12
C ASN A 31 -6.72 -9.47 -2.91
N LEU A 32 -5.42 -9.24 -2.70
CA LEU A 32 -4.36 -10.03 -3.32
C LEU A 32 -4.44 -11.51 -2.93
N ILE A 33 -4.64 -11.78 -1.64
CA ILE A 33 -4.77 -13.14 -1.09
C ILE A 33 -5.96 -13.85 -1.70
N LEU A 34 -7.15 -13.22 -1.67
CA LEU A 34 -8.37 -13.82 -2.19
C LEU A 34 -8.35 -14.02 -3.71
N ALA A 35 -7.59 -13.20 -4.44
CA ALA A 35 -7.43 -13.31 -5.88
C ALA A 35 -6.23 -14.17 -6.31
N GLU A 36 -5.47 -14.74 -5.37
CA GLU A 36 -4.22 -15.47 -5.61
C GLU A 36 -3.27 -14.74 -6.57
N ARG A 37 -3.19 -13.41 -6.41
CA ARG A 37 -2.51 -12.53 -7.35
C ARG A 37 -1.09 -12.21 -6.92
N ASP A 38 -0.15 -12.36 -7.85
CA ASP A 38 1.20 -11.81 -7.70
C ASP A 38 1.19 -10.28 -7.83
N ALA A 39 1.83 -9.61 -6.87
CA ALA A 39 1.95 -8.16 -6.81
C ALA A 39 3.36 -7.66 -7.10
N SER A 40 4.28 -8.54 -7.52
CA SER A 40 5.68 -8.19 -7.82
C SER A 40 5.84 -7.08 -8.86
N SER A 41 4.92 -7.01 -9.83
CA SER A 41 4.88 -5.99 -10.89
C SER A 41 3.95 -4.80 -10.56
N LEU A 42 3.33 -4.80 -9.38
CA LEU A 42 2.41 -3.75 -8.95
C LEU A 42 3.12 -2.73 -8.06
N CYS A 43 2.50 -1.56 -7.95
CA CYS A 43 2.85 -0.53 -6.99
C CYS A 43 1.70 -0.30 -6.00
N LEU A 44 2.06 0.11 -4.79
CA LEU A 44 1.12 0.54 -3.76
C LEU A 44 1.03 2.06 -3.76
N LEU A 45 -0.16 2.58 -4.04
CA LEU A 45 -0.51 3.99 -3.90
C LEU A 45 -1.21 4.21 -2.57
N THR A 46 -0.86 5.24 -1.79
CA THR A 46 -1.59 5.57 -0.56
C THR A 46 -1.71 7.08 -0.33
N SER A 47 -2.82 7.50 0.24
CA SER A 47 -3.06 8.89 0.64
C SER A 47 -2.42 9.27 1.99
N GLY A 48 -1.99 8.29 2.79
CA GLY A 48 -1.43 8.50 4.13
C GLY A 48 0.09 8.52 4.17
N ARG A 49 0.68 8.97 5.29
CA ARG A 49 2.14 8.95 5.51
C ARG A 49 2.73 7.55 5.36
N ILE A 50 3.95 7.48 4.85
CA ILE A 50 4.73 6.23 4.76
C ILE A 50 5.43 5.98 6.09
N SER A 51 4.80 5.20 6.97
CA SER A 51 5.41 4.70 8.20
C SER A 51 6.15 3.38 7.98
N ALA A 52 7.02 3.01 8.92
CA ALA A 52 7.65 1.70 9.00
C ALA A 52 6.66 0.52 8.81
N GLU A 53 5.47 0.64 9.40
CA GLU A 53 4.38 -0.33 9.24
C GLU A 53 3.90 -0.45 7.78
N VAL A 54 3.75 0.67 7.08
CA VAL A 54 3.31 0.70 5.67
C VAL A 54 4.35 0.04 4.78
N VAL A 55 5.64 0.35 4.99
CA VAL A 55 6.76 -0.27 4.25
C VAL A 55 6.78 -1.78 4.50
N ARG A 56 6.67 -2.22 5.76
CA ARG A 56 6.62 -3.65 6.11
C ARG A 56 5.45 -4.38 5.47
N LYS A 57 4.28 -3.73 5.37
CA LYS A 57 3.11 -4.30 4.70
C LYS A 57 3.33 -4.44 3.20
N ALA A 58 3.86 -3.42 2.54
CA ALA A 58 4.20 -3.49 1.11
C ALA A 58 5.21 -4.61 0.82
N PHE A 59 6.28 -4.71 1.62
CA PHE A 59 7.26 -5.79 1.49
C PHE A 59 6.60 -7.18 1.62
N ARG A 60 5.73 -7.37 2.63
CA ARG A 60 5.01 -8.64 2.81
C ARG A 60 4.01 -8.95 1.69
N MET A 61 3.50 -7.93 1.01
CA MET A 61 2.67 -8.10 -0.19
C MET A 61 3.50 -8.40 -1.44
N GLY A 62 4.84 -8.37 -1.38
CA GLY A 62 5.71 -8.53 -2.54
C GLY A 62 5.79 -7.28 -3.42
N ILE A 63 5.39 -6.12 -2.93
CA ILE A 63 5.35 -4.86 -3.69
C ILE A 63 6.65 -4.09 -3.49
N GLY A 64 7.36 -3.85 -4.60
CA GLY A 64 8.64 -3.13 -4.60
C GLY A 64 8.53 -1.61 -4.73
N LEU A 65 7.38 -1.07 -5.13
CA LEU A 65 7.19 0.37 -5.36
C LEU A 65 6.05 0.93 -4.51
N LEU A 66 6.36 1.96 -3.71
CA LEU A 66 5.44 2.60 -2.78
C LEU A 66 5.37 4.10 -3.06
N ILE A 67 4.17 4.60 -3.36
CA ILE A 67 3.93 6.00 -3.72
C ILE A 67 2.92 6.59 -2.75
N SER A 68 3.25 7.75 -2.18
CA SER A 68 2.33 8.48 -1.31
C SER A 68 2.28 9.96 -1.63
N ARG A 69 1.11 10.57 -1.42
CA ARG A 69 0.92 12.03 -1.43
C ARG A 69 1.53 12.71 -0.19
N SER A 70 1.83 11.95 0.86
CA SER A 70 2.24 12.49 2.17
C SER A 70 3.67 12.08 2.52
N ALA A 71 4.29 12.84 3.42
CA ALA A 71 5.67 12.61 3.84
C ALA A 71 5.90 11.20 4.46
N PRO A 72 7.09 10.61 4.26
CA PRO A 72 7.52 9.43 4.99
C PRO A 72 8.00 9.78 6.41
N THR A 73 8.10 8.76 7.26
CA THR A 73 8.83 8.84 8.55
C THR A 73 10.28 8.40 8.38
N SER A 74 11.21 8.91 9.20
CA SER A 74 12.64 8.52 9.12
C SER A 74 12.86 7.01 9.17
N LEU A 75 12.18 6.32 10.09
CA LEU A 75 12.28 4.85 10.18
C LEU A 75 11.69 4.16 8.94
N GLY A 76 10.62 4.71 8.37
CA GLY A 76 10.07 4.21 7.10
C GLY A 76 11.08 4.32 5.96
N VAL A 77 11.81 5.43 5.87
CA VAL A 77 12.89 5.60 4.87
C VAL A 77 14.04 4.63 5.12
N GLN A 78 14.43 4.39 6.38
CA GLN A 78 15.51 3.46 6.72
C GLN A 78 15.17 1.98 6.42
N MET A 79 13.89 1.63 6.38
CA MET A 79 13.42 0.27 6.10
C MET A 79 13.19 -0.01 4.61
N ALA A 80 13.13 1.02 3.78
CA ALA A 80 12.87 0.93 2.34
C ALA A 80 14.17 0.67 1.58
#